data_AF-A0A1G2HGW4-F1
#
_entry.id   AF-A0A1G2HGW4-F1
#
_cell.length_a   1.000
_cell.length_b   1.000
_cell.length_c   1.000
_cell.angle_alpha   90.00
_cell.angle_beta   90.00
_cell.angle_gamma   90.00
#
_symmetry.space_group_name_H-M   'P 1'
#
loop_
_entity.id
_entity.type
_entity.pdbx_description
1 polymer ?
#
loop_
_entity_poly.entity_id
_entity_poly.type
_entity_poly.pdbx_seq_one_letter_code
_entity_poly.pdbx_strand_id
1 'polypeptide(L)'
;MTTQNPQPRKGEVGVMSEEPQRIAVYEELKTLRPVSEGAEYWLGRPIECLNHGFIYLVDYMGNDDSVVQAARVSYGQGTTKVNTTRGLIRYLRRHMHTTPFEMVEFKFHCKMPIFVARQWVRHRTANINEYSGRYSIMSNEFYLPDSSVISKQAEGNRQGRGEELSSEKKKRVLELLQQDYERTYEHYREFVGEDFDLARELARIGLSLANYTEWYWKIDLHNLMHFLTLRMDSHAQYEIQVFANAMAQIVKDALPICYSAFEDYQLNATRLSGPEKELIKAHEWPKSRQEAFDLAFKRFDNQRESNEFVDKIAELGMISEQL
;
A
#
# COMPACT_ATOMS: atom_id res chain seq x y z
N MET A 1 -42.04 -46.81 -6.11
CA MET A 1 -42.40 -45.38 -6.04
C MET A 1 -41.11 -44.59 -6.01
N THR A 2 -40.63 -44.22 -7.20
CA THR A 2 -39.37 -43.50 -7.41
C THR A 2 -39.72 -42.08 -7.81
N THR A 3 -39.46 -41.14 -6.90
CA THR A 3 -39.73 -39.72 -7.06
C THR A 3 -38.71 -39.09 -8.01
N GLN A 4 -39.18 -38.64 -9.17
CA GLN A 4 -38.43 -37.81 -10.12
C GLN A 4 -38.31 -36.38 -9.56
N ASN A 5 -37.09 -35.85 -9.48
CA ASN A 5 -36.85 -34.43 -9.24
C ASN A 5 -37.09 -33.63 -10.55
N PRO A 6 -37.72 -32.44 -10.49
CA PRO A 6 -37.98 -31.63 -11.67
C PRO A 6 -36.70 -30.89 -12.13
N GLN A 7 -36.46 -30.86 -13.44
CA GLN A 7 -35.41 -30.04 -14.05
C GLN A 7 -35.80 -28.55 -14.02
N PRO A 8 -34.85 -27.62 -13.74
CA PRO A 8 -35.11 -26.20 -13.88
C PRO A 8 -35.06 -25.76 -15.36
N ARG A 9 -35.97 -24.84 -15.69
CA ARG A 9 -36.25 -24.31 -17.03
C ARG A 9 -35.11 -23.43 -17.54
N LYS A 10 -34.86 -23.52 -18.85
CA LYS A 10 -34.02 -22.58 -19.61
C LYS A 10 -34.66 -21.19 -19.64
N GLY A 11 -33.86 -20.17 -19.38
CA GLY A 11 -34.08 -18.80 -19.87
C GLY A 11 -34.35 -17.77 -18.79
N GLU A 12 -33.29 -17.10 -18.32
CA GLU A 12 -33.27 -15.66 -18.07
C GLU A 12 -31.79 -15.22 -18.13
N VAL A 13 -31.50 -14.36 -19.10
CA VAL A 13 -30.17 -13.85 -19.42
C VAL A 13 -29.81 -12.80 -18.36
N GLY A 14 -29.19 -13.25 -17.28
CA GLY A 14 -28.43 -12.38 -16.40
C GLY A 14 -27.05 -12.19 -17.00
N VAL A 15 -26.72 -10.96 -17.40
CA VAL A 15 -25.34 -10.56 -17.69
C VAL A 15 -24.58 -10.66 -16.38
N MET A 16 -24.03 -11.84 -16.10
CA MET A 16 -22.92 -11.99 -15.17
C MET A 16 -21.79 -11.17 -15.76
N SER A 17 -21.36 -10.13 -15.05
CA SER A 17 -20.11 -9.45 -15.34
C SER A 17 -19.02 -10.51 -15.37
N GLU A 18 -18.49 -10.80 -16.57
CA GLU A 18 -17.31 -11.62 -16.74
C GLU A 18 -16.13 -10.87 -16.08
N GLU A 19 -15.94 -11.08 -14.79
CA GLU A 19 -14.63 -10.81 -14.18
C GLU A 19 -13.62 -11.60 -15.00
N PRO A 20 -12.56 -10.96 -15.54
CA PRO A 20 -11.59 -11.70 -16.34
C PRO A 20 -11.07 -12.85 -15.47
N GLN A 21 -11.08 -14.08 -15.99
CA GLN A 21 -10.39 -15.21 -15.37
C GLN A 21 -8.89 -14.88 -15.33
N ARG A 22 -8.44 -14.14 -14.32
CA ARG A 22 -7.06 -13.68 -14.13
C ARG A 22 -6.18 -14.75 -13.50
N ILE A 23 -6.80 -15.77 -12.92
CA ILE A 23 -6.14 -16.99 -12.48
C ILE A 23 -6.20 -17.92 -13.68
N ALA A 24 -5.09 -18.00 -14.44
CA ALA A 24 -4.93 -19.13 -15.35
C ALA A 24 -5.11 -20.40 -14.52
N VAL A 25 -5.85 -21.37 -15.03
CA VAL A 25 -5.89 -22.71 -14.43
C VAL A 25 -4.47 -23.28 -14.56
N TYR A 26 -3.66 -23.09 -13.53
CA TYR A 26 -2.30 -23.62 -13.49
C TYR A 26 -2.38 -25.12 -13.20
N GLU A 27 -1.73 -25.93 -14.03
CA GLU A 27 -1.50 -27.33 -13.70
C GLU A 27 -0.48 -27.42 -12.55
N GLU A 28 -0.70 -28.34 -11.61
CA GLU A 28 0.27 -28.57 -10.53
C GLU A 28 1.59 -29.10 -11.13
N LEU A 29 2.62 -28.26 -11.09
CA LEU A 29 3.97 -28.61 -11.54
C LEU A 29 4.90 -28.73 -10.34
N LYS A 30 5.72 -29.80 -10.31
CA LYS A 30 6.82 -29.90 -9.34
C LYS A 30 7.94 -28.93 -9.74
N THR A 31 8.37 -28.10 -8.79
CA THR A 31 9.41 -27.09 -8.99
C THR A 31 10.60 -27.32 -8.05
N LEU A 32 11.80 -26.96 -8.51
CA LEU A 32 13.01 -26.88 -7.66
C LEU A 32 13.15 -25.52 -6.97
N ARG A 33 12.33 -24.53 -7.37
CA ARG A 33 12.35 -23.19 -6.79
C ARG A 33 11.82 -23.22 -5.35
N PRO A 34 12.32 -22.35 -4.45
CA PRO A 34 11.69 -22.11 -3.17
C PRO A 34 10.22 -21.71 -3.37
N VAL A 35 9.32 -22.31 -2.59
CA VAL A 35 7.89 -22.02 -2.62
C VAL A 35 7.52 -21.29 -1.32
N SER A 36 6.69 -20.27 -1.44
CA SER A 36 6.00 -19.64 -0.31
C SER A 36 4.51 -19.96 -0.44
N GLU A 37 3.97 -20.76 0.48
CA GLU A 37 2.55 -21.16 0.46
C GLU A 37 1.61 -19.95 0.49
N GLY A 38 1.94 -18.92 1.27
CA GLY A 38 1.17 -17.68 1.30
C GLY A 38 1.27 -16.87 0.02
N ALA A 39 2.43 -16.85 -0.66
CA ALA A 39 2.56 -16.21 -1.96
C ALA A 39 1.76 -16.97 -3.04
N GLU A 40 1.84 -18.31 -3.07
CA GLU A 40 1.04 -19.15 -3.96
C GLU A 40 -0.46 -18.91 -3.78
N TYR A 41 -0.92 -18.73 -2.53
CA TYR A 41 -2.30 -18.37 -2.25
C TYR A 41 -2.71 -17.05 -2.93
N TRP A 42 -1.82 -16.04 -2.99
CA TRP A 42 -2.14 -14.73 -3.56
C TRP A 42 -1.92 -14.62 -5.07
N LEU A 43 -1.29 -15.60 -5.71
CA LEU A 43 -1.02 -15.57 -7.16
C LEU A 43 -2.32 -15.43 -7.97
N GLY A 44 -2.41 -14.35 -8.74
CA GLY A 44 -3.57 -14.03 -9.58
C GLY A 44 -4.84 -13.63 -8.83
N ARG A 45 -4.82 -13.53 -7.49
CA ARG A 45 -6.00 -13.22 -6.67
C ARG A 45 -6.05 -11.73 -6.33
N PRO A 46 -7.03 -10.96 -6.85
CA PRO A 46 -7.16 -9.54 -6.56
C PRO A 46 -7.62 -9.28 -5.12
N ILE A 47 -7.00 -8.28 -4.51
CA ILE A 47 -7.54 -7.53 -3.39
C ILE A 47 -8.09 -6.23 -3.98
N GLU A 48 -9.42 -6.08 -3.93
CA GLU A 48 -10.11 -4.88 -4.39
C GLU A 48 -9.69 -3.66 -3.56
N CYS A 49 -9.50 -2.53 -4.24
CA CYS A 49 -9.02 -1.27 -3.68
C CYS A 49 -9.85 -0.12 -4.23
N LEU A 50 -10.39 0.73 -3.35
CA LEU A 50 -11.26 1.85 -3.75
C LEU A 50 -12.50 1.35 -4.53
N ASN A 51 -12.99 2.10 -5.52
CA ASN A 51 -14.20 1.78 -6.26
C ASN A 51 -13.98 0.90 -7.51
N HIS A 52 -12.80 0.96 -8.15
CA HIS A 52 -12.48 0.18 -9.36
C HIS A 52 -11.03 -0.36 -9.38
N GLY A 53 -10.27 -0.10 -8.33
CA GLY A 53 -8.87 -0.48 -8.25
C GLY A 53 -8.69 -1.87 -7.69
N PHE A 54 -7.51 -2.43 -7.91
CA PHE A 54 -7.13 -3.70 -7.29
C PHE A 54 -5.62 -3.78 -7.20
N ILE A 55 -5.17 -4.76 -6.42
CA ILE A 55 -3.83 -5.30 -6.54
C ILE A 55 -3.87 -6.82 -6.50
N TYR A 56 -3.03 -7.49 -7.29
CA TYR A 56 -2.72 -8.89 -7.07
C TYR A 56 -1.25 -9.22 -7.32
N LEU A 57 -0.82 -10.31 -6.70
CA LEU A 57 0.50 -10.87 -6.93
C LEU A 57 0.54 -11.59 -8.28
N VAL A 58 1.41 -11.14 -9.17
CA VAL A 58 1.62 -11.76 -10.48
C VAL A 58 2.67 -12.87 -10.38
N ASP A 59 3.72 -12.61 -9.60
CA ASP A 59 4.86 -13.50 -9.47
C ASP A 59 5.69 -13.11 -8.24
N TYR A 60 6.50 -14.04 -7.74
CA TYR A 60 7.43 -13.80 -6.65
C TYR A 60 8.70 -14.64 -6.83
N MET A 61 9.77 -14.21 -6.17
CA MET A 61 11.02 -14.95 -6.09
C MET A 61 11.47 -15.04 -4.65
N GLY A 62 11.63 -16.27 -4.15
CA GLY A 62 12.14 -16.55 -2.82
C GLY A 62 11.07 -16.58 -1.72
N ASN A 63 11.50 -16.92 -0.52
CA ASN A 63 10.71 -17.02 0.71
C ASN A 63 11.57 -16.61 1.92
N ASP A 64 11.08 -16.76 3.16
CA ASP A 64 11.84 -16.45 4.39
C ASP A 64 13.22 -17.16 4.42
N ASP A 65 13.28 -18.43 4.01
CA ASP A 65 14.54 -19.19 3.96
C ASP A 65 15.51 -18.67 2.89
N SER A 66 15.01 -18.04 1.83
CA SER A 66 15.84 -17.44 0.78
C SER A 66 16.66 -16.26 1.31
N VAL A 67 16.10 -15.48 2.26
CA VAL A 67 16.83 -14.41 2.97
C VAL A 67 17.96 -15.00 3.81
N VAL A 68 17.68 -16.11 4.51
CA VAL A 68 18.68 -16.81 5.34
C VAL A 68 19.78 -17.44 4.48
N GLN A 69 19.39 -18.06 3.37
CA GLN A 69 20.33 -18.64 2.41
C GLN A 69 21.29 -17.56 1.90
N ALA A 70 20.76 -16.42 1.44
CA ALA A 70 21.57 -15.30 0.97
C ALA A 70 22.53 -14.80 2.04
N ALA A 71 22.06 -14.61 3.28
CA ALA A 71 22.89 -14.17 4.39
C ALA A 71 24.00 -15.17 4.73
N ARG A 72 23.72 -16.49 4.65
CA ARG A 72 24.68 -17.55 5.00
C ARG A 72 25.78 -17.75 3.98
N VAL A 73 25.62 -17.33 2.73
CA VAL A 73 26.72 -17.33 1.76
C VAL A 73 27.91 -16.53 2.30
N SER A 74 27.65 -15.48 3.09
CA SER A 74 28.69 -14.71 3.78
C SER A 74 29.34 -15.45 4.97
N TYR A 75 28.71 -16.50 5.52
CA TYR A 75 29.16 -17.23 6.71
C TYR A 75 29.69 -18.67 6.43
N GLY A 76 29.59 -19.17 5.19
CA GLY A 76 30.01 -20.53 4.82
C GLY A 76 29.00 -21.63 5.21
N GLN A 77 29.30 -22.89 4.88
CA GLN A 77 28.42 -24.06 5.14
C GLN A 77 28.29 -24.37 6.65
N GLY A 78 27.46 -23.61 7.37
CA GLY A 78 27.27 -23.77 8.81
C GLY A 78 25.81 -23.67 9.24
N THR A 79 25.23 -24.80 9.64
CA THR A 79 23.99 -24.99 10.44
C THR A 79 22.63 -24.59 9.84
N THR A 80 21.86 -25.60 9.46
CA THR A 80 20.47 -25.56 8.92
C THR A 80 19.41 -25.96 9.96
N LYS A 81 19.41 -25.36 11.16
CA LYS A 81 18.32 -25.63 12.15
C LYS A 81 17.23 -24.55 12.08
N VAL A 82 15.95 -24.89 11.99
CA VAL A 82 14.81 -23.94 11.89
C VAL A 82 14.79 -22.86 12.99
N ASN A 83 15.23 -23.18 14.22
CA ASN A 83 15.36 -22.21 15.33
C ASN A 83 16.41 -21.10 15.05
N THR A 84 17.17 -21.21 13.96
CA THR A 84 18.10 -20.20 13.47
C THR A 84 17.52 -19.30 12.38
N THR A 85 16.46 -19.69 11.66
CA THR A 85 15.88 -18.88 10.56
C THR A 85 15.28 -17.59 11.11
N ARG A 86 14.33 -17.72 12.03
CA ARG A 86 13.73 -16.56 12.71
C ARG A 86 14.77 -15.74 13.47
N GLY A 87 15.67 -16.40 14.19
CA GLY A 87 16.75 -15.71 14.93
C GLY A 87 17.62 -14.86 14.01
N LEU A 88 18.05 -15.42 12.87
CA LEU A 88 18.89 -14.72 11.90
C LEU A 88 18.14 -13.59 11.20
N ILE A 89 16.93 -13.81 10.68
CA ILE A 89 16.14 -12.76 10.03
C ILE A 89 15.93 -11.56 10.96
N ARG A 90 15.57 -11.82 12.22
CA ARG A 90 15.43 -10.76 13.24
C ARG A 90 16.75 -10.05 13.51
N TYR A 91 17.85 -10.80 13.62
CA TYR A 91 19.18 -10.22 13.81
C TYR A 91 19.54 -9.30 12.65
N LEU A 92 19.37 -9.76 11.41
CA LEU A 92 19.65 -8.98 10.20
C LEU A 92 18.83 -7.69 10.17
N ARG A 93 17.52 -7.79 10.44
CA ARG A 93 16.65 -6.60 10.44
C ARG A 93 17.02 -5.61 11.53
N ARG A 94 17.24 -6.07 12.76
CA ARG A 94 17.61 -5.21 13.90
C ARG A 94 18.92 -4.46 13.67
N HIS A 95 19.86 -5.04 12.94
CA HIS A 95 21.16 -4.43 12.64
C HIS A 95 21.23 -3.82 11.22
N MET A 96 20.09 -3.66 10.54
CA MET A 96 20.01 -3.05 9.21
C MET A 96 20.91 -3.75 8.17
N HIS A 97 21.08 -5.07 8.27
CA HIS A 97 21.68 -5.88 7.21
C HIS A 97 20.62 -6.16 6.15
N THR A 98 20.48 -5.23 5.21
CA THR A 98 19.36 -5.18 4.25
C THR A 98 19.56 -6.05 3.01
N THR A 99 20.80 -6.25 2.56
CA THR A 99 21.10 -6.93 1.29
C THR A 99 20.56 -8.36 1.17
N PRO A 100 20.44 -9.20 2.24
CA PRO A 100 19.79 -10.50 2.11
C PRO A 100 18.28 -10.40 1.82
N PHE A 101 17.62 -9.31 2.22
CA PHE A 101 16.21 -9.08 1.91
C PHE A 101 16.02 -8.67 0.45
N GLU A 102 17.02 -8.06 -0.20
CA GLU A 102 16.96 -7.70 -1.63
C GLU A 102 16.92 -8.93 -2.56
N MET A 103 17.23 -10.12 -2.04
CA MET A 103 17.20 -11.40 -2.78
C MET A 103 15.79 -12.00 -2.90
N VAL A 104 14.79 -11.34 -2.31
CA VAL A 104 13.37 -11.73 -2.44
C VAL A 104 12.65 -10.66 -3.22
N GLU A 105 11.96 -11.04 -4.30
CA GLU A 105 11.25 -10.11 -5.19
C GLU A 105 9.76 -10.40 -5.27
N PHE A 106 8.98 -9.35 -5.51
CA PHE A 106 7.56 -9.39 -5.78
C PHE A 106 7.25 -8.64 -7.08
N LYS A 107 6.32 -9.18 -7.87
CA LYS A 107 5.76 -8.53 -9.05
C LYS A 107 4.25 -8.43 -8.89
N PHE A 108 3.74 -7.21 -8.88
CA PHE A 108 2.32 -6.93 -8.72
C PHE A 108 1.73 -6.40 -10.02
N HIS A 109 0.44 -6.67 -10.23
CA HIS A 109 -0.38 -5.93 -11.19
C HIS A 109 -1.33 -5.07 -10.38
N CYS A 110 -1.30 -3.77 -10.62
CA CYS A 110 -2.05 -2.78 -9.85
C CYS A 110 -2.90 -1.96 -10.80
N LYS A 111 -4.17 -1.73 -10.42
CA LYS A 111 -5.05 -0.76 -11.06
C LYS A 111 -5.39 0.32 -10.06
N MET A 112 -5.08 1.57 -10.39
CA MET A 112 -5.27 2.68 -9.47
C MET A 112 -5.54 4.01 -10.20
N PRO A 113 -6.03 5.04 -9.49
CA PRO A 113 -6.15 6.37 -10.07
C PRO A 113 -4.78 6.99 -10.38
N ILE A 114 -4.67 7.78 -11.45
CA ILE A 114 -3.41 8.42 -11.87
C ILE A 114 -2.78 9.26 -10.74
N PHE A 115 -3.57 9.96 -9.91
CA PHE A 115 -3.02 10.73 -8.78
C PHE A 115 -2.34 9.85 -7.71
N VAL A 116 -2.78 8.59 -7.55
CA VAL A 116 -2.13 7.59 -6.68
C VAL A 116 -0.85 7.10 -7.34
N ALA A 117 -0.90 6.75 -8.64
CA ALA A 117 0.26 6.31 -9.41
C ALA A 117 1.41 7.34 -9.36
N ARG A 118 1.11 8.64 -9.42
CA ARG A 118 2.10 9.73 -9.32
C ARG A 118 2.82 9.81 -7.96
N GLN A 119 2.18 9.37 -6.88
CA GLN A 119 2.84 9.28 -5.56
C GLN A 119 3.69 8.01 -5.46
N TRP A 120 3.19 6.93 -6.06
CA TRP A 120 3.80 5.62 -6.03
C TRP A 120 5.08 5.54 -6.88
N VAL A 121 5.10 6.14 -8.09
CA VAL A 121 6.27 6.18 -9.00
C VAL A 121 7.51 6.86 -8.39
N ARG A 122 7.34 7.59 -7.28
CA ARG A 122 8.46 8.23 -6.55
C ARG A 122 9.40 7.21 -5.87
N HIS A 123 8.96 5.96 -5.76
CA HIS A 123 9.75 4.82 -5.25
C HIS A 123 10.62 4.23 -6.35
N ARG A 124 11.75 4.90 -6.59
CA ARG A 124 12.63 4.73 -7.77
C ARG A 124 13.40 3.40 -7.84
N THR A 125 13.39 2.60 -6.77
CA THR A 125 14.07 1.30 -6.71
C THR A 125 13.24 0.17 -7.31
N ALA A 126 11.98 0.44 -7.69
CA ALA A 126 11.11 -0.50 -8.40
C ALA A 126 11.26 -0.41 -9.93
N ASN A 127 10.83 -1.47 -10.62
CA ASN A 127 10.64 -1.48 -12.07
C ASN A 127 9.15 -1.37 -12.40
N ILE A 128 8.79 -0.54 -13.39
CA ILE A 128 7.41 -0.20 -13.71
C ILE A 128 7.18 -0.33 -15.22
N ASN A 129 6.04 -0.91 -15.58
CA ASN A 129 5.50 -0.83 -16.94
C ASN A 129 4.01 -0.47 -16.87
N GLU A 130 3.65 0.71 -17.35
CA GLU A 130 2.33 1.31 -17.21
C GLU A 130 1.55 1.30 -18.53
N TYR A 131 0.23 1.12 -18.43
CA TYR A 131 -0.71 1.33 -19.51
C TYR A 131 -0.51 2.70 -20.17
N SER A 132 -0.33 2.71 -21.49
CA SER A 132 -0.07 3.94 -22.23
C SER A 132 -1.30 4.41 -22.99
N GLY A 133 -1.89 5.51 -22.54
CA GLY A 133 -2.94 6.20 -23.29
C GLY A 133 -2.49 6.77 -24.64
N ARG A 134 -1.21 6.62 -25.03
CA ARG A 134 -0.70 7.04 -26.35
C ARG A 134 -1.05 6.00 -27.40
N TYR A 135 -0.99 4.74 -27.00
CA TYR A 135 -1.21 3.61 -27.88
C TYR A 135 -2.61 3.02 -27.72
N SER A 136 -3.27 3.26 -26.58
CA SER A 136 -4.54 2.61 -26.25
C SER A 136 -5.61 3.61 -25.82
N ILE A 137 -6.87 3.16 -25.85
CA ILE A 137 -8.04 3.96 -25.42
C ILE A 137 -8.13 3.97 -23.90
N MET A 138 -8.33 5.12 -23.28
CA MET A 138 -8.47 5.22 -21.82
C MET A 138 -9.81 4.65 -21.38
N SER A 139 -9.84 3.92 -20.25
CA SER A 139 -11.09 3.36 -19.72
C SER A 139 -12.00 4.45 -19.17
N ASN A 140 -13.31 4.20 -19.17
CA ASN A 140 -14.32 5.07 -18.54
C ASN A 140 -14.44 4.78 -17.03
N GLU A 141 -13.30 4.76 -16.34
CA GLU A 141 -13.25 4.43 -14.92
C GLU A 141 -12.52 5.54 -14.18
N PHE A 142 -13.19 6.13 -13.20
CA PHE A 142 -12.67 7.24 -12.43
C PHE A 142 -12.82 6.94 -10.95
N TYR A 143 -11.90 7.46 -10.14
CA TYR A 143 -12.01 7.40 -8.70
C TYR A 143 -13.17 8.24 -8.22
N LEU A 144 -14.16 7.58 -7.64
CA LEU A 144 -15.21 8.23 -6.87
C LEU A 144 -15.00 7.85 -5.39
N PRO A 145 -14.70 8.81 -4.49
CA PRO A 145 -14.41 8.50 -3.10
C PRO A 145 -15.65 7.97 -2.39
N ASP A 146 -15.45 7.04 -1.45
CA ASP A 146 -16.52 6.67 -0.54
C ASP A 146 -16.96 7.87 0.31
N SER A 147 -18.24 7.96 0.62
CA SER A 147 -18.78 9.08 1.38
C SER A 147 -18.13 9.24 2.77
N SER A 148 -17.69 8.14 3.39
CA SER A 148 -17.02 8.14 4.70
C SER A 148 -15.67 8.88 4.68
N VAL A 149 -15.04 9.00 3.51
CA VAL A 149 -13.70 9.57 3.39
C VAL A 149 -13.68 11.01 2.88
N ILE A 150 -14.86 11.60 2.64
CA ILE A 150 -15.01 13.00 2.24
C ILE A 150 -15.06 13.88 3.49
N SER A 151 -13.98 14.62 3.75
CA SER A 151 -13.86 15.45 4.96
C SER A 151 -13.25 16.80 4.63
N LYS A 152 -13.32 17.73 5.60
CA LYS A 152 -12.60 19.01 5.54
C LYS A 152 -11.09 18.78 5.54
N GLN A 153 -10.33 19.81 5.21
CA GLN A 153 -8.88 19.84 5.43
C GLN A 153 -8.57 19.84 6.93
N ALA A 154 -7.62 19.02 7.40
CA ALA A 154 -7.18 19.09 8.79
C ALA A 154 -6.38 20.38 9.07
N GLU A 155 -6.63 21.00 10.23
CA GLU A 155 -5.97 22.25 10.64
C GLU A 155 -4.49 22.05 11.01
N GLY A 156 -4.17 20.96 11.72
CA GLY A 156 -2.79 20.63 12.15
C GLY A 156 -1.98 19.82 11.15
N ASN A 157 -2.64 18.98 10.34
CA ASN A 157 -2.01 18.20 9.28
C ASN A 157 -2.52 18.69 7.91
N ARG A 158 -1.78 19.59 7.27
CA ARG A 158 -2.11 20.11 5.93
C ARG A 158 -2.11 19.05 4.82
N GLN A 159 -1.66 17.82 5.11
CA GLN A 159 -1.69 16.68 4.20
C GLN A 159 -2.83 15.71 4.50
N GLY A 160 -3.54 15.89 5.63
CA GLY A 160 -4.57 14.98 6.13
C GLY A 160 -5.99 15.54 6.07
N ARG A 161 -6.94 14.67 6.42
CA ARG A 161 -8.37 14.98 6.51
C ARG A 161 -8.75 15.35 7.94
N GLY A 162 -9.59 16.37 8.08
CA GLY A 162 -10.12 16.89 9.33
C GLY A 162 -11.56 16.45 9.56
N GLU A 163 -12.37 17.36 10.11
CA GLU A 163 -13.78 17.08 10.45
C GLU A 163 -14.62 16.65 9.25
N GLU A 164 -15.66 15.86 9.54
CA GLU A 164 -16.61 15.39 8.56
C GLU A 164 -17.40 16.54 7.91
N LEU A 165 -17.64 16.44 6.60
CA LEU A 165 -18.58 17.32 5.90
C LEU A 165 -20.02 16.84 6.12
N SER A 166 -21.00 17.76 6.07
CA SER A 166 -22.41 17.35 6.18
C SER A 166 -22.79 16.42 5.04
N SER A 167 -23.75 15.51 5.29
CA SER A 167 -24.21 14.52 4.31
C SER A 167 -24.68 15.17 3.00
N GLU A 168 -25.34 16.32 3.06
CA GLU A 168 -25.79 17.08 1.88
C GLU A 168 -24.61 17.59 1.06
N LYS A 169 -23.56 18.10 1.73
CA LYS A 169 -22.34 18.56 1.06
C LYS A 169 -21.58 17.40 0.42
N LYS A 170 -21.46 16.26 1.13
CA LYS A 170 -20.83 15.04 0.59
C LYS A 170 -21.55 14.56 -0.66
N LYS A 171 -22.88 14.47 -0.60
CA LYS A 171 -23.70 14.10 -1.76
C LYS A 171 -23.49 15.06 -2.92
N ARG A 172 -23.49 16.37 -2.66
CA ARG A 172 -23.27 17.38 -3.70
C ARG A 172 -21.88 17.27 -4.34
N VAL A 173 -20.84 16.98 -3.55
CA VAL A 173 -19.48 16.74 -4.07
C VAL A 173 -19.47 15.54 -5.01
N LEU A 174 -20.08 14.41 -4.59
CA LEU A 174 -20.15 13.20 -5.42
C LEU A 174 -20.88 13.43 -6.74
N GLU A 175 -22.02 14.13 -6.70
CA GLU A 175 -22.78 14.50 -7.91
C GLU A 175 -21.95 15.34 -8.88
N LEU A 176 -21.22 16.33 -8.38
CA LEU A 176 -20.36 17.18 -9.20
C LEU A 176 -19.21 16.39 -9.83
N LEU A 177 -18.53 15.54 -9.06
CA LEU A 177 -17.46 14.70 -9.57
C LEU A 177 -17.97 13.75 -10.66
N GLN A 178 -19.09 13.09 -10.43
CA GLN A 178 -19.70 12.19 -11.41
C GLN A 178 -20.04 12.91 -12.72
N GLN A 179 -20.67 14.09 -12.63
CA GLN A 179 -21.02 14.91 -13.81
C GLN A 179 -19.77 15.35 -14.59
N ASP A 180 -18.69 15.72 -13.89
CA ASP A 180 -17.44 16.13 -14.52
C ASP A 180 -16.76 14.94 -15.21
N TYR A 181 -16.76 13.75 -14.60
CA TYR A 181 -16.18 12.54 -15.18
C TYR A 181 -16.93 12.09 -16.45
N GLU A 182 -18.27 12.07 -16.40
CA GLU A 182 -19.11 11.72 -17.55
C GLU A 182 -18.87 12.68 -18.72
N ARG A 183 -18.92 13.99 -18.46
CA ARG A 183 -18.72 15.02 -19.47
C ARG A 183 -17.32 14.96 -20.10
N THR A 184 -16.28 14.83 -19.27
CA THR A 184 -14.90 14.77 -19.77
C THR A 184 -14.64 13.51 -20.59
N TYR A 185 -15.25 12.39 -20.22
CA TYR A 185 -15.14 11.16 -21.01
C TYR A 185 -15.96 11.21 -22.31
N GLU A 186 -17.13 11.85 -22.32
CA GLU A 186 -17.90 12.13 -23.53
C GLU A 186 -17.09 12.93 -24.55
N HIS A 187 -16.50 14.05 -24.13
CA HIS A 187 -15.61 14.83 -24.99
C HIS A 187 -14.41 14.01 -25.49
N TYR A 188 -13.82 13.18 -24.63
CA TYR A 188 -12.74 12.27 -25.03
C TYR A 188 -13.18 11.29 -26.13
N ARG A 189 -14.38 10.71 -26.01
CA ARG A 189 -14.94 9.82 -27.05
C ARG A 189 -15.19 10.55 -28.35
N GLU A 190 -15.70 11.79 -28.30
CA GLU A 190 -15.88 12.62 -29.49
C GLU A 190 -14.53 12.90 -30.17
N PHE A 191 -13.50 13.30 -29.40
CA PHE A 191 -12.16 13.56 -29.96
C PHE A 191 -11.55 12.35 -30.65
N VAL A 192 -11.74 11.15 -30.11
CA VAL A 192 -11.24 9.90 -30.71
C VAL A 192 -12.14 9.40 -31.84
N GLY A 193 -13.40 9.84 -31.90
CA GLY A 193 -14.38 9.42 -32.90
C GLY A 193 -14.03 9.90 -34.30
N GLU A 194 -14.70 9.32 -35.30
CA GLU A 194 -14.41 9.52 -36.73
C GLU A 194 -14.48 10.99 -37.18
N ASP A 195 -15.31 11.81 -36.53
CA ASP A 195 -15.49 13.22 -36.89
C ASP A 195 -14.25 14.08 -36.59
N PHE A 196 -13.54 13.80 -35.49
CA PHE A 196 -12.34 14.53 -35.10
C PHE A 196 -11.05 13.78 -35.42
N ASP A 197 -11.05 12.44 -35.28
CA ASP A 197 -9.90 11.55 -35.45
C ASP A 197 -8.61 12.09 -34.79
N LEU A 198 -8.76 12.66 -33.59
CA LEU A 198 -7.65 13.31 -32.89
C LEU A 198 -6.69 12.24 -32.36
N ALA A 199 -5.38 12.48 -32.52
CA ALA A 199 -4.35 11.61 -31.97
C ALA A 199 -4.61 11.32 -30.49
N ARG A 200 -4.58 10.04 -30.09
CA ARG A 200 -4.90 9.57 -28.72
C ARG A 200 -4.11 10.29 -27.64
N GLU A 201 -2.88 10.70 -27.95
CA GLU A 201 -2.04 11.45 -27.02
C GLU A 201 -2.49 12.88 -26.72
N LEU A 202 -3.21 13.49 -27.65
CA LEU A 202 -3.86 14.78 -27.47
C LEU A 202 -5.27 14.61 -26.92
N ALA A 203 -6.04 13.63 -27.42
CA ALA A 203 -7.43 13.42 -26.98
C ALA A 203 -7.54 13.20 -25.46
N ARG A 204 -6.60 12.48 -24.85
CA ARG A 204 -6.65 12.14 -23.41
C ARG A 204 -6.33 13.30 -22.46
N ILE A 205 -5.78 14.44 -22.93
CA ILE A 205 -5.22 15.47 -22.03
C ILE A 205 -6.28 16.15 -21.15
N GLY A 206 -7.54 16.10 -21.55
CA GLY A 206 -8.68 16.62 -20.77
C GLY A 206 -9.18 15.67 -19.69
N LEU A 207 -8.73 14.41 -19.66
CA LEU A 207 -9.14 13.45 -18.64
C LEU A 207 -8.56 13.83 -17.27
N SER A 208 -9.39 13.67 -16.23
CA SER A 208 -9.01 13.97 -14.86
C SER A 208 -7.93 13.02 -14.33
N LEU A 209 -7.14 13.49 -13.36
CA LEU A 209 -6.20 12.65 -12.58
C LEU A 209 -6.89 11.52 -11.81
N ALA A 210 -8.22 11.58 -11.67
CA ALA A 210 -9.04 10.52 -11.09
C ALA A 210 -9.20 9.30 -12.01
N ASN A 211 -8.89 9.40 -13.31
CA ASN A 211 -8.97 8.28 -14.25
C ASN A 211 -8.02 7.15 -13.81
N TYR A 212 -8.48 5.91 -13.97
CA TYR A 212 -7.69 4.73 -13.62
C TYR A 212 -6.63 4.42 -14.67
N THR A 213 -5.48 3.95 -14.20
CA THR A 213 -4.37 3.38 -14.97
C THR A 213 -4.02 2.02 -14.39
N GLU A 214 -3.31 1.21 -15.15
CA GLU A 214 -2.85 -0.12 -14.74
C GLU A 214 -1.35 -0.24 -14.97
N TRP A 215 -0.64 -0.92 -14.07
CA TRP A 215 0.78 -1.20 -14.27
C TRP A 215 1.25 -2.53 -13.69
N TYR A 216 2.31 -3.06 -14.28
CA TYR A 216 3.17 -4.01 -13.58
C TYR A 216 4.19 -3.26 -12.75
N TRP A 217 4.32 -3.66 -11.49
CA TRP A 217 5.24 -3.07 -10.53
C TRP A 217 6.05 -4.17 -9.84
N LYS A 218 7.36 -4.20 -10.10
CA LYS A 218 8.29 -5.19 -9.54
C LYS A 218 9.25 -4.52 -8.56
N ILE A 219 9.46 -5.12 -7.39
CA ILE A 219 10.33 -4.59 -6.35
C ILE A 219 10.92 -5.73 -5.51
N ASP A 220 12.10 -5.52 -4.92
CA ASP A 220 12.62 -6.39 -3.89
C ASP A 220 12.01 -6.11 -2.51
N LEU A 221 12.13 -7.06 -1.57
CA LEU A 221 11.50 -7.00 -0.27
C LEU A 221 12.06 -5.87 0.63
N HIS A 222 13.35 -5.52 0.53
CA HIS A 222 13.90 -4.42 1.34
C HIS A 222 13.22 -3.10 0.95
N ASN A 223 13.17 -2.82 -0.35
CA ASN A 223 12.57 -1.61 -0.89
C ASN A 223 11.04 -1.63 -0.77
N LEU A 224 10.39 -2.79 -0.85
CA LEU A 224 8.96 -2.93 -0.56
C LEU A 224 8.64 -2.57 0.88
N MET A 225 9.41 -3.05 1.86
CA MET A 225 9.19 -2.67 3.25
C MET A 225 9.41 -1.17 3.49
N HIS A 226 10.36 -0.54 2.77
CA HIS A 226 10.49 0.92 2.79
C HIS A 226 9.26 1.64 2.21
N PHE A 227 8.73 1.16 1.09
CA PHE A 227 7.48 1.63 0.52
C PHE A 227 6.33 1.52 1.53
N LEU A 228 6.17 0.36 2.16
CA LEU A 228 5.12 0.10 3.15
C LEU A 228 5.23 1.04 4.36
N THR A 229 6.43 1.26 4.91
CA THR A 229 6.62 2.23 6.00
C THR A 229 6.13 3.63 5.63
N LEU A 230 6.41 4.09 4.41
CA LEU A 230 6.03 5.44 3.99
C LEU A 230 4.57 5.56 3.54
N ARG A 231 3.95 4.45 3.12
CA ARG A 231 2.61 4.48 2.50
C ARG A 231 1.51 3.90 3.36
N MET A 232 1.83 3.15 4.42
CA MET A 232 0.89 2.80 5.49
C MET A 232 0.81 3.87 6.59
N ASP A 233 1.73 4.84 6.58
CA ASP A 233 1.75 5.94 7.53
C ASP A 233 0.50 6.82 7.41
N SER A 234 -0.02 7.30 8.54
CA SER A 234 -1.23 8.11 8.61
C SER A 234 -1.10 9.47 7.92
N HIS A 235 0.12 9.97 7.68
CA HIS A 235 0.38 11.18 6.92
C HIS A 235 0.35 10.94 5.40
N ALA A 236 0.43 9.70 4.94
CA ALA A 236 0.24 9.40 3.52
C ALA A 236 -1.22 9.66 3.13
N GLN A 237 -1.48 9.94 1.86
CA GLN A 237 -2.86 10.08 1.40
C GLN A 237 -3.62 8.75 1.55
N TYR A 238 -4.85 8.79 2.08
CA TYR A 238 -5.67 7.59 2.33
C TYR A 238 -5.70 6.62 1.14
N GLU A 239 -5.88 7.13 -0.08
CA GLU A 239 -5.99 6.27 -1.25
C GLU A 239 -4.74 5.43 -1.51
N ILE A 240 -3.52 5.94 -1.29
CA ILE A 240 -2.31 5.11 -1.42
C ILE A 240 -2.12 4.18 -0.21
N GLN A 241 -2.64 4.54 0.97
CA GLN A 241 -2.66 3.65 2.14
C GLN A 241 -3.48 2.39 1.86
N VAL A 242 -4.63 2.50 1.15
CA VAL A 242 -5.45 1.35 0.79
C VAL A 242 -4.63 0.31 0.00
N PHE A 243 -3.89 0.75 -1.02
CA PHE A 243 -3.01 -0.13 -1.80
C PHE A 243 -1.84 -0.68 -0.97
N ALA A 244 -1.22 0.15 -0.12
CA ALA A 244 -0.11 -0.28 0.72
C ALA A 244 -0.54 -1.34 1.74
N ASN A 245 -1.72 -1.20 2.35
CA ASN A 245 -2.27 -2.19 3.28
C ASN A 245 -2.61 -3.51 2.57
N ALA A 246 -3.16 -3.46 1.35
CA ALA A 246 -3.38 -4.65 0.54
C ALA A 246 -2.08 -5.38 0.20
N MET A 247 -1.02 -4.64 -0.19
CA MET A 247 0.32 -5.19 -0.36
C MET A 247 0.88 -5.81 0.91
N ALA A 248 0.74 -5.12 2.04
CA ALA A 248 1.22 -5.57 3.33
C ALA A 248 0.60 -6.91 3.73
N GLN A 249 -0.69 -7.12 3.46
CA GLN A 249 -1.36 -8.40 3.68
C GLN A 249 -0.72 -9.52 2.85
N ILE A 250 -0.50 -9.29 1.55
CA ILE A 250 0.17 -10.27 0.67
C ILE A 250 1.56 -10.62 1.19
N VAL A 251 2.36 -9.60 1.57
CA VAL A 251 3.73 -9.82 2.08
C VAL A 251 3.72 -10.54 3.43
N LYS A 252 2.77 -10.23 4.30
CA LYS A 252 2.60 -10.87 5.61
C LYS A 252 2.35 -12.37 5.47
N ASP A 253 1.47 -12.75 4.55
CA ASP A 253 1.16 -14.15 4.29
C ASP A 253 2.31 -14.85 3.56
N ALA A 254 2.94 -14.16 2.60
CA ALA A 254 4.05 -14.71 1.83
C ALA A 254 5.34 -14.93 2.65
N LEU A 255 5.63 -14.06 3.62
CA LEU A 255 6.90 -14.02 4.34
C LEU A 255 6.67 -13.71 5.84
N PRO A 256 5.98 -14.58 6.58
CA PRO A 256 5.54 -14.28 7.94
C PRO A 256 6.70 -13.94 8.89
N ILE A 257 7.89 -14.53 8.70
CA ILE A 257 9.03 -14.28 9.59
C ILE A 257 9.67 -12.92 9.28
N CYS A 258 9.92 -12.62 7.99
CA CYS A 258 10.42 -11.33 7.56
C CYS A 258 9.44 -10.20 7.89
N TYR A 259 8.14 -10.38 7.65
CA TYR A 259 7.12 -9.38 7.95
C TYR A 259 7.00 -9.14 9.47
N SER A 260 7.02 -10.18 10.30
CA SER A 260 7.06 -10.02 11.78
C SER A 260 8.30 -9.22 12.23
N ALA A 261 9.47 -9.46 11.62
CA ALA A 261 10.67 -8.67 11.95
C ALA A 261 10.55 -7.21 11.47
N PHE A 262 9.87 -6.97 10.35
CA PHE A 262 9.56 -5.62 9.87
C PHE A 262 8.60 -4.88 10.80
N GLU A 263 7.52 -5.54 11.24
CA GLU A 263 6.55 -4.98 12.18
C GLU A 263 7.25 -4.56 13.49
N ASP A 264 8.01 -5.47 14.10
CA ASP A 264 8.63 -5.24 15.40
C ASP A 264 9.73 -4.16 15.40
N TYR A 265 10.56 -4.13 14.35
CA TYR A 265 11.79 -3.33 14.36
C TYR A 265 11.73 -2.07 13.50
N GLN A 266 10.64 -1.86 12.75
CA GLN A 266 10.50 -0.70 11.89
C GLN A 266 9.10 -0.09 11.91
N LEU A 267 8.04 -0.88 11.69
CA LEU A 267 6.68 -0.32 11.58
C LEU A 267 6.17 0.18 12.93
N ASN A 268 6.31 -0.64 13.98
CA ASN A 268 5.81 -0.35 15.31
C ASN A 268 6.93 0.14 16.25
N ALA A 269 8.06 0.58 15.69
CA ALA A 269 9.22 1.01 16.46
C ALA A 269 9.24 2.53 16.64
N THR A 270 9.28 3.00 17.88
CA THR A 270 9.47 4.42 18.18
C THR A 270 10.93 4.83 17.97
N ARG A 271 11.19 5.69 16.97
CA ARG A 271 12.54 6.21 16.70
C ARG A 271 12.82 7.47 17.51
N LEU A 272 13.77 7.37 18.43
CA LEU A 272 14.35 8.49 19.17
C LEU A 272 15.64 8.98 18.51
N SER A 273 15.69 10.27 18.19
CA SER A 273 16.88 10.99 17.75
C SER A 273 17.91 11.11 18.88
N GLY A 274 19.14 11.53 18.54
CA GLY A 274 20.19 11.76 19.53
C GLY A 274 19.77 12.75 20.62
N PRO A 275 19.29 13.96 20.28
CA PRO A 275 18.81 14.93 21.26
C PRO A 275 17.64 14.44 22.13
N GLU A 276 16.67 13.72 21.57
CA GLU A 276 15.54 13.14 22.33
C GLU A 276 16.04 12.14 23.37
N LYS A 277 17.02 11.28 22.99
CA LYS A 277 17.65 10.33 23.93
C LYS A 277 18.35 11.05 25.08
N GLU A 278 19.06 12.13 24.80
CA GLU A 278 19.76 12.91 25.83
C GLU A 278 18.76 13.61 26.77
N LEU A 279 17.65 14.15 26.25
CA LEU A 279 16.57 14.70 27.08
C LEU A 279 15.99 13.66 28.04
N ILE A 280 15.72 12.45 27.52
CA ILE A 280 15.18 11.35 28.31
C ILE A 280 16.15 10.96 29.42
N LYS A 281 17.45 10.82 29.13
CA LYS A 281 18.47 10.47 30.13
C LYS A 281 18.67 11.54 31.20
N ALA A 282 18.57 12.82 30.82
CA ALA A 282 18.90 13.94 31.69
C ALA A 282 17.82 14.27 32.72
N HIS A 283 16.63 13.66 32.63
CA HIS A 283 15.49 13.99 33.49
C HIS A 283 14.76 12.74 33.98
N GLU A 284 14.10 12.87 35.13
CA GLU A 284 13.19 11.84 35.65
C GLU A 284 11.81 11.92 34.99
N TRP A 285 11.17 10.76 34.82
CA TRP A 285 9.85 10.58 34.20
C TRP A 285 9.00 9.67 35.11
N PRO A 286 7.65 9.76 35.08
CA PRO A 286 6.82 10.52 34.15
C PRO A 286 6.78 12.03 34.44
N LYS A 287 6.36 12.82 33.45
CA LYS A 287 6.11 14.27 33.57
C LYS A 287 4.73 14.64 33.06
N SER A 288 4.21 15.80 33.46
CA SER A 288 3.02 16.34 32.77
C SER A 288 3.37 16.68 31.31
N ARG A 289 2.35 16.72 30.45
CA ARG A 289 2.53 17.06 29.03
C ARG A 289 3.15 18.45 28.84
N GLN A 290 2.77 19.41 29.68
CA GLN A 290 3.30 20.79 29.62
C GLN A 290 4.78 20.84 30.02
N GLU A 291 5.18 20.19 31.12
CA GLU A 291 6.59 20.16 31.53
C GLU A 291 7.47 19.48 30.50
N ALA A 292 6.99 18.38 29.90
CA ALA A 292 7.68 17.69 28.83
C ALA A 292 7.86 18.58 27.60
N PHE A 293 6.83 19.33 27.22
CA PHE A 293 6.87 20.29 26.14
C PHE A 293 7.87 21.41 26.42
N ASP A 294 7.87 22.00 27.61
CA ASP A 294 8.77 23.11 27.96
C ASP A 294 10.24 22.67 27.91
N LEU A 295 10.55 21.46 28.37
CA LEU A 295 11.89 20.87 28.27
C LEU A 295 12.31 20.62 26.82
N ALA A 296 11.41 20.06 26.03
CA ALA A 296 11.64 19.80 24.62
C ALA A 296 11.84 21.11 23.84
N PHE A 297 10.99 22.11 24.07
CA PHE A 297 11.05 23.40 23.41
C PHE A 297 12.35 24.13 23.75
N LYS A 298 12.79 24.08 25.00
CA LYS A 298 14.10 24.62 25.40
C LYS A 298 15.27 23.94 24.66
N ARG A 299 15.12 22.69 24.25
CA ARG A 299 16.17 21.92 23.55
C ARG A 299 16.14 22.09 22.03
N PHE A 300 14.94 22.08 21.45
CA PHE A 300 14.71 22.05 20.01
C PHE A 300 14.46 23.44 19.42
N ASP A 301 13.94 24.38 20.21
CA ASP A 301 13.46 25.70 19.76
C ASP A 301 12.48 25.60 18.57
N ASN A 302 11.70 24.51 18.55
CA ASN A 302 10.75 24.22 17.49
C ASN A 302 9.49 23.59 18.07
N GLN A 303 8.36 24.27 17.90
CA GLN A 303 7.09 23.83 18.48
C GLN A 303 6.64 22.46 17.94
N ARG A 304 6.82 22.21 16.64
CA ARG A 304 6.40 20.96 16.02
C ARG A 304 7.26 19.79 16.47
N GLU A 305 8.58 19.93 16.39
CA GLU A 305 9.53 18.90 16.84
C GLU A 305 9.37 18.60 18.33
N SER A 306 9.07 19.62 19.15
CA SER A 306 8.79 19.45 20.57
C SER A 306 7.50 18.66 20.83
N ASN A 307 6.43 18.96 20.10
CA ASN A 307 5.19 18.18 20.19
C ASN A 307 5.40 16.74 19.71
N GLU A 308 6.13 16.52 18.61
CA GLU A 308 6.47 15.19 18.10
C GLU A 308 7.25 14.38 19.14
N PHE A 309 8.19 14.99 19.86
CA PHE A 309 8.87 14.33 20.98
C PHE A 309 7.90 13.96 22.10
N VAL A 310 7.05 14.91 22.54
CA VAL A 310 6.05 14.71 23.61
C VAL A 310 5.10 13.57 23.25
N ASP A 311 4.64 13.48 22.00
CA ASP A 311 3.79 12.40 21.53
C ASP A 311 4.50 11.03 21.60
N LYS A 312 5.77 10.95 21.17
CA LYS A 312 6.56 9.71 21.27
C LYS A 312 6.71 9.23 22.70
N ILE A 313 7.04 10.11 23.64
CA ILE A 313 7.23 9.70 25.04
C ILE A 313 5.91 9.43 25.76
N ALA A 314 4.81 10.05 25.32
CA ALA A 314 3.46 9.70 25.78
C ALA A 314 3.10 8.26 25.38
N GLU A 315 3.39 7.86 24.14
CA GLU A 315 3.23 6.48 23.66
C GLU A 315 4.06 5.47 24.51
N LEU A 316 5.22 5.89 25.01
CA LEU A 316 6.07 5.10 25.90
C LEU A 316 5.60 5.08 27.38
N GLY A 317 4.47 5.71 27.70
CA GLY A 317 3.95 5.79 29.06
C GLY A 317 4.75 6.71 30.00
N MET A 318 5.51 7.67 29.42
CA MET A 318 6.37 8.59 30.18
C MET A 318 5.69 9.93 30.46
N ILE A 319 4.41 10.10 30.11
CA ILE A 319 3.60 11.27 30.45
C ILE A 319 2.55 10.87 31.49
N SER A 320 2.38 11.67 32.54
CA SER A 320 1.31 11.48 33.52
C SER A 320 -0.01 12.06 32.98
N GLU A 321 -1.10 11.27 33.05
CA GLU A 321 -2.46 11.71 32.70
C GLU A 321 -3.14 12.53 33.81
N GLN A 322 -2.38 13.03 34.79
CA GLN A 322 -2.97 13.82 35.87
C GLN A 322 -3.44 15.17 35.32
N LEU A 323 -4.78 15.34 35.31
CA LEU A 323 -5.56 16.53 35.02
C LEU A 323 -5.14 17.74 35.86
#